data_AF-A0A212D917-F1
#
_entry.id   AF-A0A212D917-F1
#
_cell.length_a   1.000
_cell.length_b   1.000
_cell.length_c   1.000
_cell.angle_alpha   90.00
_cell.angle_beta   90.00
_cell.angle_gamma   90.00
#
_symmetry.space_group_name_H-M   'P 1'
#
loop_
_entity.id
_entity.type
_entity.pdbx_description
1 polymer ?
#
loop_
_entity_poly.entity_id
_entity_poly.type
_entity_poly.pdbx_seq_one_letter_code
_entity_poly.pdbx_strand_id
1 'polypeptide(L)'
;MAAAAECDVVMAATEPELLDDEETKRAFAVLILLASVIVPQRALVGPEVTVCVSMIDLVVLRLPQKWKVIEKEREAESFKEQGNAYYAKKDYNEAYNYYTKAIDMCPKNASYYGNRAATLMMLGKFREALVDAQQSVRLDDSFVRFKNANAVIEYEKIAETDFEKRDFRKVVFCMDRALEYAPACHRFKILKAECLAMLGRYPEAQSVASDILRMDSTNADALYVRGLCLYYEDCIEKAVQFFVQALRMAPDHEKACVACRNAKALKAKKEDGNKAFKEGNYKLAYELYTEALGIDPNNIKTNAKLYCNRGTVNSKLRKLDDAIEDCTNAVKLDDTYIKAYLRRAQCYLDTEQYEEAVRDYEKVYQTEKTKEHKQLLKNAQLELKKSKRKDYYKILGVDKNASEDEIKKAYRKRALMHHPGRADRHSGASAEVQKEEEKKFKEVGEAFTILSDPKKKTRYDSGQDLDEEGMNMGDFDANNIFKAFFGGPGGFSFEASGPGNFFFQFG
;
A
#
# COMPACT_ATOMS: atom_id res chain seq x y z
N MET A 1 30.13 85.27 24.23
CA MET A 1 30.44 84.16 25.15
C MET A 1 29.21 83.38 25.60
N ALA A 2 28.06 83.99 25.89
CA ALA A 2 26.83 83.24 26.23
C ALA A 2 26.26 82.38 25.06
N ALA A 3 26.36 82.85 23.82
CA ALA A 3 25.86 82.12 22.64
C ALA A 3 26.68 80.85 22.28
N ALA A 4 27.94 80.76 22.73
CA ALA A 4 28.76 79.57 22.50
C ALA A 4 28.37 78.44 23.47
N ALA A 5 28.05 78.77 24.73
CA ALA A 5 27.58 77.82 25.73
C ALA A 5 26.18 77.25 25.41
N GLU A 6 25.31 78.03 24.78
CA GLU A 6 23.99 77.55 24.31
C GLU A 6 24.10 76.63 23.09
N CYS A 7 25.13 76.79 22.26
CA CYS A 7 25.40 75.92 21.10
C CYS A 7 25.91 74.53 21.54
N ASP A 8 26.74 74.48 22.59
CA ASP A 8 27.25 73.21 23.14
C ASP A 8 26.15 72.34 23.75
N VAL A 9 25.11 72.95 24.33
CA VAL A 9 23.93 72.23 24.84
C VAL A 9 23.08 71.64 23.71
N VAL A 10 22.97 72.34 22.57
CA VAL A 10 22.24 71.86 21.38
C VAL A 10 23.00 70.73 20.69
N MET A 11 24.34 70.76 20.72
CA MET A 11 25.18 69.68 20.17
C MET A 11 25.19 68.44 21.08
N ALA A 12 25.13 68.60 22.40
CA ALA A 12 25.03 67.49 23.36
C ALA A 12 23.70 66.72 23.28
N ALA A 13 22.61 67.37 22.84
CA ALA A 13 21.29 66.74 22.64
C ALA A 13 21.17 65.86 21.38
N THR A 14 22.30 65.58 20.70
CA THR A 14 22.34 64.70 19.52
C THR A 14 22.64 63.23 19.85
N GLU A 15 22.81 62.89 21.12
CA GLU A 15 22.92 61.50 21.57
C GLU A 15 21.53 60.80 21.52
N PRO A 16 21.43 59.64 20.86
CA PRO A 16 20.15 58.98 20.57
C PRO A 16 19.40 58.45 21.81
N GLU A 17 20.05 58.36 22.97
CA GLU A 17 19.45 57.77 24.19
C GLU A 17 18.60 58.74 25.03
N LEU A 18 18.59 60.05 24.74
CA LEU A 18 17.86 61.08 25.53
C LEU A 18 16.51 61.54 24.94
N LEU A 19 16.03 60.89 23.87
CA LEU A 19 14.94 61.38 23.01
C LEU A 19 13.53 60.79 23.28
N ASP A 20 13.34 59.94 24.30
CA ASP A 20 12.04 59.28 24.56
C ASP A 20 11.15 60.00 25.61
N ASP A 21 11.64 61.07 26.22
CA ASP A 21 10.91 61.81 27.27
C ASP A 21 9.98 62.92 26.72
N GLU A 22 8.79 63.04 27.32
CA GLU A 22 7.79 64.06 26.96
C GLU A 22 8.31 65.48 27.27
N GLU A 23 9.19 65.60 28.28
CA GLU A 23 9.91 66.85 28.57
C GLU A 23 10.88 67.22 27.46
N THR A 24 11.60 66.25 26.85
CA THR A 24 12.49 66.52 25.71
C THR A 24 11.70 67.00 24.49
N LYS A 25 10.50 66.46 24.26
CA LYS A 25 9.57 66.92 23.20
C LYS A 25 9.07 68.35 23.43
N ARG A 26 8.74 68.69 24.68
CA ARG A 26 8.33 70.05 25.07
C ARG A 26 9.50 71.04 24.98
N ALA A 27 10.69 70.65 25.42
CA ALA A 27 11.90 71.45 25.30
C ALA A 27 12.26 71.76 23.83
N PHE A 28 12.07 70.78 22.93
CA PHE A 28 12.27 70.98 21.49
C PHE A 28 11.22 71.88 20.84
N ALA A 29 9.94 71.75 21.24
CA ALA A 29 8.88 72.65 20.77
C ALA A 29 9.14 74.11 21.20
N VAL A 30 9.67 74.30 22.41
CA VAL A 30 10.12 75.60 22.92
C VAL A 30 11.34 76.13 22.15
N LEU A 31 12.30 75.27 21.80
CA LEU A 31 13.44 75.64 20.93
C LEU A 31 13.01 76.05 19.51
N ILE A 32 12.01 75.39 18.92
CA ILE A 32 11.42 75.76 17.61
C ILE A 32 10.72 77.14 17.69
N LEU A 33 9.98 77.38 18.78
CA LEU A 33 9.35 78.68 19.06
C LEU A 33 10.39 79.77 19.29
N LEU A 34 11.46 79.49 20.03
CA LEU A 34 12.54 80.43 20.27
C LEU A 34 13.32 80.73 18.98
N ALA A 35 13.63 79.72 18.16
CA ALA A 35 14.31 79.92 16.88
C ALA A 35 13.46 80.72 15.88
N SER A 36 12.14 80.49 15.83
CA SER A 36 11.22 81.25 14.95
C SER A 36 10.97 82.69 15.41
N VAL A 37 11.17 83.00 16.71
CA VAL A 37 11.00 84.35 17.28
C VAL A 37 12.30 85.16 17.32
N ILE A 38 13.46 84.52 17.56
CA ILE A 38 14.75 85.21 17.73
C ILE A 38 15.37 85.58 16.38
N VAL A 39 15.23 84.73 15.35
CA VAL A 39 15.88 84.93 14.05
C VAL A 39 15.36 86.15 13.26
N PRO A 40 14.05 86.49 13.27
CA PRO A 40 13.57 87.70 12.58
C PRO A 40 14.00 89.02 13.25
N GLN A 41 14.46 88.98 14.51
CA GLN A 41 14.73 90.19 15.30
C GLN A 41 16.20 90.63 15.32
N ARG A 42 17.14 89.83 14.78
CA ARG A 42 18.54 90.25 14.61
C ARG A 42 18.92 90.31 13.14
N ALA A 43 19.32 91.49 12.67
CA ALA A 43 20.01 91.67 11.40
C ALA A 43 21.41 91.01 11.51
N LEU A 44 21.46 89.70 11.30
CA LEU A 44 22.70 88.93 11.28
C LEU A 44 23.42 89.18 9.95
N VAL A 45 24.66 89.67 10.01
CA VAL A 45 25.52 89.91 8.84
C VAL A 45 26.84 89.17 9.08
N GLY A 46 27.12 88.14 8.28
CA GLY A 46 28.35 87.34 8.37
C GLY A 46 28.12 85.82 8.47
N PRO A 47 29.16 85.01 8.75
CA PRO A 47 29.11 83.53 8.79
C PRO A 47 28.10 82.95 9.80
N GLU A 48 27.58 83.78 10.70
CA GLU A 48 26.53 83.47 11.67
C GLU A 48 25.16 83.21 11.02
N VAL A 49 24.89 83.78 9.83
CA VAL A 49 23.66 83.51 9.06
C VAL A 49 23.62 82.07 8.55
N THR A 50 24.77 81.54 8.11
CA THR A 50 24.88 80.16 7.61
C THR A 50 24.63 79.15 8.74
N VAL A 51 25.07 79.46 9.96
CA VAL A 51 24.80 78.65 11.16
C VAL A 51 23.30 78.66 11.51
N CYS A 52 22.65 79.83 11.54
CA CYS A 52 21.21 79.91 11.82
C CYS A 52 20.35 79.22 10.75
N VAL A 53 20.67 79.34 9.47
CA VAL A 53 19.94 78.64 8.39
C VAL A 53 20.13 77.12 8.51
N SER A 54 21.35 76.65 8.82
CA SER A 54 21.61 75.23 9.04
C SER A 54 20.90 74.66 10.27
N MET A 55 20.75 75.45 11.34
CA MET A 55 19.97 75.10 12.52
C MET A 55 18.46 75.06 12.22
N ILE A 56 17.94 75.99 11.43
CA ILE A 56 16.53 75.97 10.99
C ILE A 56 16.26 74.74 10.12
N ASP A 57 17.12 74.42 9.15
CA ASP A 57 17.01 73.21 8.34
C ASP A 57 17.04 71.93 9.19
N LEU A 58 17.92 71.89 10.19
CA LEU A 58 18.03 70.76 11.11
C LEU A 58 16.75 70.64 11.97
N VAL A 59 16.33 71.72 12.60
CA VAL A 59 15.31 71.72 13.67
C VAL A 59 13.88 71.79 13.13
N VAL A 60 13.63 72.56 12.08
CA VAL A 60 12.28 72.78 11.52
C VAL A 60 11.94 71.77 10.44
N LEU A 61 12.92 71.32 9.65
CA LEU A 61 12.66 70.43 8.51
C LEU A 61 13.09 68.98 8.75
N ARG A 62 14.31 68.74 9.29
CA ARG A 62 14.84 67.38 9.43
C ARG A 62 14.36 66.65 10.69
N LEU A 63 14.25 67.33 11.83
CA LEU A 63 13.80 66.70 13.08
C LEU A 63 12.35 66.19 13.00
N PRO A 64 11.33 66.96 12.55
CA PRO A 64 9.96 66.44 12.45
C PRO A 64 9.82 65.24 11.50
N GLN A 65 10.66 65.18 10.46
CA GLN A 65 10.74 64.02 9.56
C GLN A 65 11.39 62.82 10.27
N LYS A 66 12.44 63.02 11.06
CA LYS A 66 13.03 61.97 11.92
C LYS A 66 12.02 61.43 12.94
N TRP A 67 11.22 62.29 13.59
CA TRP A 67 10.17 61.86 14.52
C TRP A 67 9.12 60.97 13.85
N LYS A 68 8.66 61.36 12.64
CA LYS A 68 7.73 60.54 11.85
C LYS A 68 8.32 59.18 11.43
N VAL A 69 9.64 59.10 11.25
CA VAL A 69 10.33 57.83 10.97
C VAL A 69 10.38 56.96 12.23
N ILE A 70 10.76 57.54 13.38
CA ILE A 70 10.82 56.83 14.68
C ILE A 70 9.43 56.29 15.08
N GLU A 71 8.38 57.07 14.90
CA GLU A 71 7.01 56.66 15.21
C GLU A 71 6.55 55.48 14.34
N LYS A 72 6.85 55.54 13.03
CA LYS A 72 6.59 54.41 12.11
C LYS A 72 7.39 53.16 12.47
N GLU A 73 8.64 53.32 12.89
CA GLU A 73 9.48 52.20 13.33
C GLU A 73 8.93 51.56 14.62
N ARG A 74 8.45 52.37 15.59
CA ARG A 74 7.80 51.87 16.81
C ARG A 74 6.50 51.11 16.50
N GLU A 75 5.67 51.63 15.60
CA GLU A 75 4.46 50.93 15.17
C GLU A 75 4.77 49.62 14.43
N ALA A 76 5.74 49.63 13.52
CA ALA A 76 6.19 48.42 12.83
C ALA A 76 6.73 47.36 13.81
N GLU A 77 7.44 47.78 14.84
CA GLU A 77 7.95 46.91 15.90
C GLU A 77 6.81 46.30 16.72
N SER A 78 5.78 47.09 17.06
CA SER A 78 4.57 46.56 17.72
C SER A 78 3.86 45.50 16.86
N PHE A 79 3.74 45.73 15.54
CA PHE A 79 3.19 44.72 14.63
C PHE A 79 4.06 43.46 14.57
N LYS A 80 5.40 43.60 14.60
CA LYS A 80 6.29 42.44 14.69
C LYS A 80 6.06 41.65 15.99
N GLU A 81 5.94 42.31 17.13
CA GLU A 81 5.69 41.65 18.42
C GLU A 81 4.34 40.92 18.43
N GLN A 82 3.30 41.52 17.87
CA GLN A 82 2.00 40.86 17.69
C GLN A 82 2.15 39.62 16.78
N GLY A 83 2.86 39.76 15.66
CA GLY A 83 3.19 38.63 14.78
C GLY A 83 3.93 37.50 15.51
N ASN A 84 4.92 37.84 16.35
CA ASN A 84 5.65 36.88 17.17
C ASN A 84 4.73 36.16 18.17
N ALA A 85 3.78 36.88 18.78
CA ALA A 85 2.82 36.31 19.70
C ALA A 85 1.87 35.31 19.01
N TYR A 86 1.37 35.63 17.82
CA TYR A 86 0.57 34.70 17.00
C TYR A 86 1.41 33.50 16.51
N TYR A 87 2.66 33.74 16.13
CA TYR A 87 3.59 32.69 15.73
C TYR A 87 3.85 31.69 16.88
N ALA A 88 4.05 32.18 18.11
CA ALA A 88 4.21 31.35 19.30
C ALA A 88 2.95 30.52 19.62
N LYS A 89 1.76 31.07 19.34
CA LYS A 89 0.47 30.36 19.41
C LYS A 89 0.24 29.37 18.25
N LYS A 90 1.16 29.30 17.29
CA LYS A 90 1.07 28.50 16.04
C LYS A 90 -0.05 28.94 15.09
N ASP A 91 -0.56 30.15 15.27
CA ASP A 91 -1.48 30.77 14.32
C ASP A 91 -0.66 31.51 13.26
N TYR A 92 -0.16 30.76 12.29
CA TYR A 92 0.74 31.27 11.27
C TYR A 92 0.03 32.19 10.26
N ASN A 93 -1.28 32.07 10.08
CA ASN A 93 -2.04 32.94 9.17
C ASN A 93 -2.11 34.36 9.73
N GLU A 94 -2.50 34.52 10.99
CA GLU A 94 -2.51 35.84 11.62
C GLU A 94 -1.09 36.41 11.79
N ALA A 95 -0.11 35.56 12.14
CA ALA A 95 1.29 35.98 12.18
C ALA A 95 1.76 36.57 10.83
N TYR A 96 1.42 35.93 9.71
CA TYR A 96 1.74 36.41 8.37
C TYR A 96 1.15 37.80 8.09
N ASN A 97 -0.11 38.03 8.50
CA ASN A 97 -0.79 39.31 8.31
C ASN A 97 -0.08 40.43 9.09
N TYR A 98 0.30 40.19 10.33
CA TYR A 98 1.01 41.19 11.16
C TYR A 98 2.44 41.46 10.67
N TYR A 99 3.19 40.45 10.24
CA TYR A 99 4.50 40.70 9.64
C TYR A 99 4.40 41.46 8.31
N THR A 100 3.33 41.24 7.54
CA THR A 100 3.08 42.01 6.32
C THR A 100 2.81 43.48 6.65
N LYS A 101 2.00 43.78 7.67
CA LYS A 101 1.81 45.16 8.16
C LYS A 101 3.13 45.80 8.61
N ALA A 102 3.99 45.05 9.31
CA ALA A 102 5.30 45.56 9.72
C ALA A 102 6.21 45.90 8.51
N ILE A 103 6.18 45.07 7.46
CA ILE A 103 6.92 45.29 6.20
C ILE A 103 6.37 46.50 5.44
N ASP A 104 5.04 46.65 5.36
CA ASP A 104 4.40 47.78 4.67
C ASP A 104 4.78 49.12 5.34
N MET A 105 4.91 49.12 6.66
CA MET A 105 5.34 50.29 7.44
C MET A 105 6.84 50.58 7.26
N CYS A 106 7.66 49.53 7.31
CA CYS A 106 9.12 49.63 7.31
C CYS A 106 9.77 48.57 6.40
N PRO A 107 9.81 48.80 5.07
CA PRO A 107 10.19 47.79 4.08
C PRO A 107 11.70 47.53 3.99
N LYS A 108 12.52 48.26 4.75
CA LYS A 108 14.00 48.13 4.74
C LYS A 108 14.55 47.29 5.90
N ASN A 109 13.70 46.84 6.82
CA ASN A 109 14.15 46.05 7.96
C ASN A 109 14.21 44.55 7.61
N ALA A 110 15.40 43.96 7.68
CA ALA A 110 15.65 42.56 7.34
C ALA A 110 14.89 41.56 8.24
N SER A 111 14.67 41.89 9.53
CA SER A 111 14.05 40.99 10.50
C SER A 111 12.60 40.67 10.15
N TYR A 112 11.85 41.62 9.58
CA TYR A 112 10.44 41.40 9.26
C TYR A 112 10.27 40.40 8.12
N TYR A 113 11.06 40.53 7.05
CA TYR A 113 11.13 39.53 5.98
C TYR A 113 11.62 38.19 6.51
N GLY A 114 12.57 38.20 7.46
CA GLY A 114 13.06 36.99 8.11
C GLY A 114 11.95 36.21 8.84
N ASN A 115 11.17 36.92 9.65
CA ASN A 115 10.07 36.35 10.42
C ASN A 115 8.88 35.95 9.53
N ARG A 116 8.57 36.74 8.49
CA ARG A 116 7.54 36.39 7.51
C ARG A 116 7.95 35.17 6.69
N ALA A 117 9.20 35.07 6.27
CA ALA A 117 9.74 33.88 5.59
C ALA A 117 9.62 32.63 6.47
N ALA A 118 9.97 32.71 7.77
CA ALA A 118 9.78 31.60 8.71
C ALA A 118 8.30 31.19 8.84
N THR A 119 7.40 32.18 8.86
CA THR A 119 5.95 31.94 8.91
C THR A 119 5.44 31.30 7.62
N LEU A 120 5.90 31.77 6.47
CA LEU A 120 5.59 31.21 5.15
C LEU A 120 6.10 29.77 5.02
N MET A 121 7.27 29.44 5.59
CA MET A 121 7.75 28.06 5.67
C MET A 121 6.80 27.17 6.47
N MET A 122 6.31 27.65 7.63
CA MET A 122 5.33 26.90 8.44
C MET A 122 4.01 26.68 7.70
N LEU A 123 3.58 27.66 6.90
CA LEU A 123 2.38 27.60 6.05
C LEU A 123 2.55 26.75 4.78
N GLY A 124 3.77 26.35 4.44
CA GLY A 124 4.04 25.57 3.22
C GLY A 124 4.23 26.40 1.94
N LYS A 125 4.37 27.72 2.04
CA LYS A 125 4.55 28.65 0.92
C LYS A 125 6.04 28.90 0.63
N PHE A 126 6.76 27.84 0.24
CA PHE A 126 8.24 27.87 0.17
C PHE A 126 8.82 28.81 -0.88
N ARG A 127 8.13 28.99 -2.02
CA ARG A 127 8.57 29.93 -3.05
C ARG A 127 8.55 31.37 -2.54
N GLU A 128 7.46 31.77 -1.89
CA GLU A 128 7.33 33.08 -1.25
C GLU A 128 8.32 33.21 -0.09
N ALA A 129 8.47 32.17 0.73
CA ALA A 129 9.44 32.14 1.82
C ALA A 129 10.88 32.33 1.30
N LEU A 130 11.24 31.72 0.17
CA LEU A 130 12.56 31.87 -0.45
C LEU A 130 12.79 33.28 -0.96
N VAL A 131 11.75 33.94 -1.50
CA VAL A 131 11.85 35.33 -1.95
C VAL A 131 12.07 36.27 -0.77
N ASP A 132 11.27 36.13 0.31
CA ASP A 132 11.42 36.93 1.53
C ASP A 132 12.76 36.66 2.23
N ALA A 133 13.20 35.40 2.22
CA ALA A 133 14.51 34.99 2.70
C ALA A 133 15.66 35.69 1.97
N GLN A 134 15.62 35.67 0.64
CA GLN A 134 16.60 36.35 -0.18
C GLN A 134 16.54 37.86 0.03
N GLN A 135 15.34 38.42 0.22
CA GLN A 135 15.16 39.83 0.52
C GLN A 135 15.76 40.21 1.88
N SER A 136 15.55 39.37 2.90
CA SER A 136 16.14 39.54 4.23
C SER A 136 17.68 39.56 4.15
N VAL A 137 18.29 38.59 3.47
CA VAL A 137 19.75 38.52 3.25
C VAL A 137 20.27 39.73 2.46
N ARG A 138 19.54 40.18 1.42
CA ARG A 138 19.90 41.39 0.67
C ARG A 138 19.92 42.65 1.55
N LEU A 139 19.07 42.71 2.57
CA LEU A 139 18.97 43.85 3.49
C LEU A 139 19.99 43.75 4.64
N ASP A 140 20.28 42.55 5.13
CA ASP A 140 21.28 42.27 6.16
C ASP A 140 21.89 40.87 5.94
N ASP A 141 23.17 40.84 5.58
CA ASP A 141 23.93 39.63 5.25
C ASP A 141 24.19 38.74 6.49
N SER A 142 23.94 39.25 7.71
CA SER A 142 24.05 38.46 8.94
C SER A 142 22.89 37.46 9.12
N PHE A 143 21.78 37.62 8.39
CA PHE A 143 20.56 36.83 8.57
C PHE A 143 20.54 35.56 7.70
N VAL A 144 21.40 34.59 7.99
CA VAL A 144 21.41 33.30 7.27
C VAL A 144 20.53 32.26 7.97
N ARG A 145 19.27 32.13 7.54
CA ARG A 145 18.34 31.07 8.06
C ARG A 145 17.62 30.22 7.00
N PHE A 146 18.03 30.25 5.72
CA PHE A 146 17.15 29.78 4.64
C PHE A 146 17.59 28.58 3.79
N LYS A 147 18.59 27.80 4.26
CA LYS A 147 18.93 26.51 3.63
C LYS A 147 17.75 25.53 3.64
N ASN A 148 16.87 25.64 4.63
CA ASN A 148 15.73 24.76 4.84
C ASN A 148 14.63 24.91 3.77
N ALA A 149 14.42 26.11 3.21
CA ALA A 149 13.40 26.32 2.18
C ALA A 149 13.77 25.63 0.85
N ASN A 150 15.05 25.65 0.47
CA ASN A 150 15.54 24.97 -0.74
C ASN A 150 15.39 23.44 -0.62
N ALA A 151 15.73 22.88 0.53
CA ALA A 151 15.58 21.44 0.78
C ALA A 151 14.12 20.99 0.63
N VAL A 152 13.17 21.76 1.15
CA VAL A 152 11.74 21.42 1.01
C VAL A 152 11.25 21.51 -0.43
N ILE A 153 11.68 22.53 -1.19
CA ILE A 153 11.36 22.65 -2.62
C ILE A 153 11.92 21.45 -3.40
N GLU A 154 13.11 20.96 -3.03
CA GLU A 154 13.70 19.77 -3.63
C GLU A 154 12.88 18.51 -3.32
N TYR A 155 12.51 18.27 -2.05
CA TYR A 155 11.65 17.16 -1.68
C TYR A 155 10.28 17.21 -2.36
N GLU A 156 9.72 18.40 -2.55
CA GLU A 156 8.47 18.60 -3.28
C GLU A 156 8.60 18.20 -4.75
N LYS A 157 9.67 18.63 -5.43
CA LYS A 157 9.94 18.25 -6.82
C LYS A 157 10.13 16.73 -6.97
N ILE A 158 10.92 16.12 -6.07
CA ILE A 158 11.12 14.67 -6.09
C ILE A 158 9.78 13.96 -5.89
N ALA A 159 8.98 14.41 -4.92
CA ALA A 159 7.66 13.87 -4.65
C ALA A 159 6.71 13.98 -5.85
N GLU A 160 6.70 15.11 -6.58
CA GLU A 160 5.91 15.26 -7.81
C GLU A 160 6.31 14.22 -8.86
N THR A 161 7.62 14.09 -9.14
CA THR A 161 8.11 13.13 -10.13
C THR A 161 7.87 11.67 -9.74
N ASP A 162 7.96 11.34 -8.45
CA ASP A 162 7.73 9.99 -7.96
C ASP A 162 6.23 9.68 -7.82
N PHE A 163 5.38 10.70 -7.62
CA PHE A 163 3.94 10.56 -7.68
C PHE A 163 3.48 10.18 -9.08
N GLU A 164 4.03 10.80 -10.13
CA GLU A 164 3.77 10.45 -11.53
C GLU A 164 4.21 9.02 -11.87
N LYS A 165 5.35 8.58 -11.34
CA LYS A 165 5.84 7.19 -11.45
C LYS A 165 5.05 6.21 -10.58
N ARG A 166 4.14 6.70 -9.73
CA ARG A 166 3.37 5.93 -8.75
C ARG A 166 4.23 5.24 -7.69
N ASP A 167 5.42 5.77 -7.42
CA ASP A 167 6.27 5.34 -6.30
C ASP A 167 5.84 6.05 -5.01
N PHE A 168 4.65 5.70 -4.53
CA PHE A 168 4.05 6.34 -3.37
C PHE A 168 4.87 6.18 -2.08
N ARG A 169 5.74 5.17 -2.01
CA ARG A 169 6.64 4.98 -0.85
C ARG A 169 7.67 6.10 -0.76
N LYS A 170 8.28 6.47 -1.88
CA LYS A 170 9.21 7.60 -1.93
C LYS A 170 8.52 8.93 -1.71
N VAL A 171 7.30 9.10 -2.22
CA VAL A 171 6.50 10.30 -1.95
C VAL A 171 6.25 10.47 -0.45
N VAL A 172 5.82 9.40 0.25
CA VAL A 172 5.65 9.43 1.71
C VAL A 172 6.95 9.80 2.42
N PHE A 173 8.09 9.20 2.02
CA PHE A 173 9.39 9.56 2.57
C PHE A 173 9.75 11.03 2.38
N CYS A 174 9.56 11.57 1.17
CA CYS A 174 9.82 12.97 0.86
C CYS A 174 8.91 13.90 1.68
N MET A 175 7.63 13.54 1.84
CA MET A 175 6.70 14.29 2.67
C MET A 175 7.09 14.24 4.16
N ASP A 176 7.57 13.11 4.66
CA ASP A 176 8.10 13.01 6.03
C ASP A 176 9.30 13.94 6.24
N ARG A 177 10.27 13.95 5.30
CA ARG A 177 11.41 14.88 5.33
C ARG A 177 10.95 16.33 5.24
N ALA A 178 9.99 16.64 4.38
CA ALA A 178 9.46 18.00 4.24
C ALA A 178 8.72 18.47 5.51
N LEU A 179 8.00 17.57 6.18
CA LEU A 179 7.29 17.85 7.43
C LEU A 179 8.22 18.07 8.64
N GLU A 180 9.47 17.59 8.61
CA GLU A 180 10.48 17.96 9.62
C GLU A 180 10.77 19.47 9.61
N TYR A 181 10.73 20.10 8.42
CA TYR A 181 10.95 21.54 8.26
C TYR A 181 9.65 22.35 8.33
N ALA A 182 8.51 21.77 7.94
CA ALA A 182 7.21 22.44 7.87
C ALA A 182 6.07 21.60 8.50
N PRO A 183 6.09 21.37 9.82
CA PRO A 183 5.18 20.44 10.48
C PRO A 183 3.70 20.89 10.49
N ALA A 184 3.43 22.15 10.16
CA ALA A 184 2.09 22.71 10.08
C ALA A 184 1.49 22.68 8.66
N CYS A 185 2.27 22.33 7.63
CA CYS A 185 1.80 22.32 6.24
C CYS A 185 0.73 21.24 6.02
N HIS A 186 -0.54 21.64 5.86
CA HIS A 186 -1.64 20.73 5.59
C HIS A 186 -1.49 20.02 4.25
N ARG A 187 -1.00 20.73 3.21
CA ARG A 187 -0.81 20.16 1.87
C ARG A 187 0.09 18.91 1.88
N PHE A 188 1.20 18.95 2.61
CA PHE A 188 2.10 17.79 2.74
C PHE A 188 1.49 16.65 3.53
N LYS A 189 0.77 16.96 4.61
CA LYS A 189 0.02 15.94 5.38
C LYS A 189 -1.01 15.25 4.51
N ILE A 190 -1.75 16.00 3.70
CA ILE A 190 -2.77 15.47 2.78
C ILE A 190 -2.13 14.62 1.69
N LEU A 191 -1.08 15.12 1.00
CA LEU A 191 -0.40 14.35 -0.04
C LEU A 191 0.20 13.04 0.52
N LYS A 192 0.78 13.10 1.72
CA LYS A 192 1.24 11.92 2.46
C LYS A 192 0.07 10.96 2.72
N ALA A 193 -1.05 11.46 3.24
CA ALA A 193 -2.22 10.63 3.57
C ALA A 193 -2.87 10.00 2.33
N GLU A 194 -2.92 10.72 1.21
CA GLU A 194 -3.37 10.21 -0.10
C GLU A 194 -2.48 9.05 -0.56
N CYS A 195 -1.15 9.22 -0.49
CA CYS A 195 -0.20 8.18 -0.84
C CYS A 195 -0.27 6.97 0.10
N LEU A 196 -0.47 7.20 1.40
CA LEU A 196 -0.70 6.13 2.38
C LEU A 196 -1.96 5.33 2.05
N ALA A 197 -3.05 5.99 1.63
CA ALA A 197 -4.26 5.32 1.19
C ALA A 197 -4.01 4.46 -0.06
N MET A 198 -3.27 4.97 -1.05
CA MET A 198 -2.91 4.22 -2.26
C MET A 198 -1.97 3.03 -1.98
N LEU A 199 -1.18 3.09 -0.91
CA LEU A 199 -0.35 1.98 -0.43
C LEU A 199 -1.12 0.96 0.42
N GLY A 200 -2.41 1.18 0.70
CA GLY A 200 -3.21 0.32 1.56
C GLY A 200 -3.03 0.56 3.06
N ARG A 201 -2.28 1.60 3.46
CA ARG A 201 -2.05 1.99 4.87
C ARG A 201 -3.18 2.89 5.37
N TYR A 202 -4.41 2.39 5.29
CA TYR A 202 -5.64 3.16 5.59
C TYR A 202 -5.69 3.75 7.00
N PRO A 203 -5.31 3.05 8.09
CA PRO A 203 -5.38 3.61 9.43
C PRO A 203 -4.55 4.89 9.61
N GLU A 204 -3.34 4.90 9.04
CA GLU A 204 -2.45 6.06 9.11
C GLU A 204 -2.97 7.22 8.27
N ALA A 205 -3.47 6.95 7.06
CA ALA A 205 -4.10 7.94 6.21
C ALA A 205 -5.34 8.56 6.88
N GLN A 206 -6.19 7.73 7.49
CA GLN A 206 -7.39 8.17 8.21
C GLN A 206 -7.06 9.00 9.45
N SER A 207 -6.00 8.65 10.19
CA SER A 207 -5.54 9.45 11.34
C SER A 207 -5.17 10.87 10.89
N VAL A 208 -4.34 10.99 9.86
CA VAL A 208 -3.90 12.29 9.33
C VAL A 208 -5.09 13.12 8.83
N ALA A 209 -6.00 12.52 8.06
CA ALA A 209 -7.20 13.21 7.60
C ALA A 209 -8.11 13.65 8.76
N SER A 210 -8.26 12.82 9.80
CA SER A 210 -9.08 13.13 10.98
C SER A 210 -8.50 14.28 11.81
N ASP A 211 -7.18 14.34 11.93
CA ASP A 211 -6.50 15.42 12.65
C ASP A 211 -6.69 16.77 11.94
N ILE A 212 -6.61 16.79 10.61
CA ILE A 212 -6.91 17.99 9.81
C ILE A 212 -8.37 18.38 9.97
N LEU A 213 -9.30 17.43 9.87
CA LEU A 213 -10.74 17.69 9.97
C LEU A 213 -11.19 18.15 11.37
N ARG A 214 -10.40 17.86 12.42
CA ARG A 214 -10.64 18.39 13.77
C ARG A 214 -10.33 19.89 13.85
N MET A 215 -9.35 20.35 13.07
CA MET A 215 -8.94 21.74 13.00
C MET A 215 -9.79 22.53 11.99
N ASP A 216 -10.03 21.94 10.82
CA ASP A 216 -10.82 22.49 9.72
C ASP A 216 -11.77 21.41 9.17
N SER A 217 -13.01 21.43 9.64
CA SER A 217 -14.02 20.44 9.27
C SER A 217 -14.52 20.55 7.83
N THR A 218 -14.22 21.67 7.17
CA THR A 218 -14.62 21.97 5.78
C THR A 218 -13.51 21.68 4.77
N ASN A 219 -12.37 21.17 5.22
CA ASN A 219 -11.24 20.86 4.35
C ASN A 219 -11.59 19.78 3.31
N ALA A 220 -11.77 20.20 2.06
CA ALA A 220 -12.24 19.33 0.98
C ALA A 220 -11.27 18.18 0.68
N ASP A 221 -9.97 18.47 0.71
CA ASP A 221 -8.91 17.49 0.46
C ASP A 221 -8.85 16.40 1.56
N ALA A 222 -9.00 16.78 2.83
CA ALA A 222 -9.04 15.80 3.93
C ALA A 222 -10.32 14.95 3.90
N LEU A 223 -11.47 15.53 3.50
CA LEU A 223 -12.70 14.77 3.23
C LEU A 223 -12.50 13.79 2.07
N TYR A 224 -11.82 14.21 1.01
CA TYR A 224 -11.46 13.36 -0.12
C TYR A 224 -10.60 12.17 0.31
N VAL A 225 -9.53 12.39 1.09
CA VAL A 225 -8.67 11.30 1.60
C VAL A 225 -9.47 10.31 2.46
N ARG A 226 -10.40 10.79 3.30
CA ARG A 226 -11.32 9.93 4.05
C ARG A 226 -12.17 9.05 3.14
N GLY A 227 -12.76 9.66 2.10
CA GLY A 227 -13.51 8.93 1.09
C GLY A 227 -12.65 7.90 0.36
N LEU A 228 -11.40 8.24 0.03
CA LEU A 228 -10.46 7.36 -0.67
C LEU A 228 -10.10 6.11 0.16
N CYS A 229 -9.85 6.29 1.46
CA CYS A 229 -9.61 5.16 2.36
C CYS A 229 -10.79 4.19 2.37
N LEU A 230 -12.01 4.71 2.56
CA LEU A 230 -13.22 3.90 2.58
C LEU A 230 -13.51 3.24 1.23
N TYR A 231 -13.17 3.91 0.14
CA TYR A 231 -13.34 3.39 -1.22
C TYR A 231 -12.47 2.14 -1.46
N TYR A 232 -11.19 2.20 -1.08
CA TYR A 232 -10.27 1.06 -1.20
C TYR A 232 -10.50 -0.02 -0.13
N GLU A 233 -11.19 0.31 0.96
CA GLU A 233 -11.72 -0.67 1.93
C GLU A 233 -13.03 -1.34 1.46
N ASP A 234 -13.50 -1.06 0.24
CA ASP A 234 -14.76 -1.54 -0.36
C ASP A 234 -16.03 -1.07 0.40
N CYS A 235 -15.92 0.00 1.18
CA CYS A 235 -17.02 0.70 1.85
C CYS A 235 -17.56 1.84 0.96
N ILE A 236 -17.96 1.49 -0.27
CA ILE A 236 -18.27 2.43 -1.36
C ILE A 236 -19.36 3.45 -0.99
N GLU A 237 -20.39 3.03 -0.26
CA GLU A 237 -21.51 3.92 0.12
C GLU A 237 -21.06 5.09 0.99
N LYS A 238 -20.27 4.79 2.04
CA LYS A 238 -19.69 5.82 2.91
C LYS A 238 -18.66 6.65 2.16
N ALA A 239 -17.86 6.03 1.28
CA ALA A 239 -16.90 6.75 0.45
C ALA A 239 -17.58 7.82 -0.42
N VAL A 240 -18.67 7.46 -1.10
CA VAL A 240 -19.44 8.40 -1.94
C VAL A 240 -20.00 9.56 -1.10
N GLN A 241 -20.44 9.33 0.15
CA GLN A 241 -20.89 10.41 1.02
C GLN A 241 -19.79 11.44 1.28
N PHE A 242 -18.57 10.97 1.61
CA PHE A 242 -17.41 11.85 1.81
C PHE A 242 -16.99 12.57 0.53
N PHE A 243 -16.97 11.90 -0.62
CA PHE A 243 -16.66 12.57 -1.89
C PHE A 243 -17.68 13.65 -2.26
N VAL A 244 -18.97 13.38 -2.04
CA VAL A 244 -20.03 14.39 -2.25
C VAL A 244 -19.92 15.54 -1.24
N GLN A 245 -19.48 15.27 -0.01
CA GLN A 245 -19.20 16.31 0.97
C GLN A 245 -18.00 17.17 0.55
N ALA A 246 -16.91 16.56 0.08
CA ALA A 246 -15.75 17.26 -0.46
C ALA A 246 -16.15 18.17 -1.64
N LEU A 247 -16.96 17.66 -2.57
CA LEU A 247 -17.47 18.44 -3.71
C LEU A 247 -18.46 19.55 -3.32
N ARG A 248 -19.13 19.43 -2.16
CA ARG A 248 -19.93 20.53 -1.60
C ARG A 248 -19.05 21.65 -1.06
N MET A 249 -17.89 21.33 -0.48
CA MET A 249 -16.94 22.32 0.03
C MET A 249 -16.12 22.95 -1.11
N ALA A 250 -15.72 22.15 -2.10
CA ALA A 250 -14.97 22.57 -3.28
C ALA A 250 -15.54 21.90 -4.55
N PRO A 251 -16.47 22.57 -5.28
CA PRO A 251 -17.11 22.01 -6.47
C PRO A 251 -16.16 21.70 -7.63
N ASP A 252 -15.01 22.36 -7.67
CA ASP A 252 -13.95 22.22 -8.66
C ASP A 252 -12.87 21.19 -8.26
N HIS A 253 -13.06 20.47 -7.14
CA HIS A 253 -12.13 19.44 -6.70
C HIS A 253 -12.10 18.23 -7.66
N GLU A 254 -11.13 18.26 -8.58
CA GLU A 254 -11.00 17.29 -9.67
C GLU A 254 -10.90 15.84 -9.17
N LYS A 255 -9.98 15.56 -8.23
CA LYS A 255 -9.78 14.21 -7.70
C LYS A 255 -11.03 13.64 -7.03
N ALA A 256 -11.75 14.45 -6.25
CA ALA A 256 -12.99 14.03 -5.61
C ALA A 256 -14.10 13.77 -6.63
N CYS A 257 -14.17 14.55 -7.71
CA CYS A 257 -15.13 14.34 -8.79
C CYS A 257 -14.90 12.99 -9.49
N VAL A 258 -13.67 12.72 -9.90
CA VAL A 258 -13.29 11.46 -10.56
C VAL A 258 -13.53 10.27 -9.64
N ALA A 259 -13.08 10.34 -8.38
CA ALA A 259 -13.29 9.26 -7.42
C ALA A 259 -14.78 9.00 -7.14
N CYS A 260 -15.60 10.05 -7.01
CA CYS A 260 -17.04 9.92 -6.84
C CYS A 260 -17.71 9.23 -8.04
N ARG A 261 -17.34 9.64 -9.27
CA ARG A 261 -17.84 9.02 -10.51
C ARG A 261 -17.47 7.55 -10.58
N ASN A 262 -16.20 7.22 -10.36
CA ASN A 262 -15.69 5.85 -10.40
C ASN A 262 -16.36 4.98 -9.32
N ALA A 263 -16.50 5.49 -8.10
CA ALA A 263 -17.16 4.78 -7.01
C ALA A 263 -18.62 4.45 -7.33
N LYS A 264 -19.38 5.40 -7.88
CA LYS A 264 -20.77 5.18 -8.31
C LYS A 264 -20.88 4.20 -9.47
N ALA A 265 -20.04 4.37 -10.50
CA ALA A 265 -20.03 3.50 -11.67
C ALA A 265 -19.65 2.05 -11.29
N LEU A 266 -18.63 1.88 -10.44
CA LEU A 266 -18.19 0.57 -9.95
C LEU A 266 -19.29 -0.13 -9.15
N LYS A 267 -19.99 0.61 -8.28
CA LYS A 267 -21.15 0.08 -7.55
C LYS A 267 -22.25 -0.38 -8.51
N ALA A 268 -22.65 0.47 -9.43
CA ALA A 268 -23.72 0.17 -10.38
C ALA A 268 -23.38 -1.06 -11.24
N LYS A 269 -22.21 -1.11 -11.88
CA LYS A 269 -21.81 -2.26 -12.71
C LYS A 269 -21.70 -3.56 -11.93
N LYS A 270 -21.21 -3.51 -10.67
CA LYS A 270 -21.17 -4.67 -9.79
C LYS A 270 -22.59 -5.17 -9.47
N GLU A 271 -23.53 -4.27 -9.16
CA GLU A 271 -24.92 -4.61 -8.86
C GLU A 271 -25.67 -5.14 -10.08
N ASP A 272 -25.51 -4.51 -11.23
CA ASP A 272 -26.08 -4.96 -12.51
C ASP A 272 -25.55 -6.34 -12.89
N GLY A 273 -24.23 -6.58 -12.75
CA GLY A 273 -23.63 -7.88 -13.00
C GLY A 273 -24.16 -8.97 -12.04
N ASN A 274 -24.33 -8.63 -10.77
CA ASN A 274 -24.95 -9.53 -9.78
C ASN A 274 -26.41 -9.84 -10.13
N LYS A 275 -27.16 -8.85 -10.62
CA LYS A 275 -28.55 -9.03 -11.06
C LYS A 275 -28.63 -9.92 -12.29
N ALA A 276 -27.83 -9.66 -13.32
CA ALA A 276 -27.76 -10.48 -14.53
C ALA A 276 -27.36 -11.94 -14.21
N PHE A 277 -26.44 -12.15 -13.26
CA PHE A 277 -26.08 -13.49 -12.79
C PHE A 277 -27.27 -14.22 -12.15
N LYS A 278 -28.03 -13.54 -11.29
CA LYS A 278 -29.22 -14.11 -10.64
C LYS A 278 -30.33 -14.45 -11.63
N GLU A 279 -30.47 -13.65 -12.69
CA GLU A 279 -31.41 -13.88 -13.80
C GLU A 279 -30.95 -14.99 -14.76
N GLY A 280 -29.74 -15.54 -14.58
CA GLY A 280 -29.17 -16.58 -15.44
C GLY A 280 -28.59 -16.06 -16.76
N ASN A 281 -28.56 -14.74 -16.96
CA ASN A 281 -27.92 -14.13 -18.12
C ASN A 281 -26.41 -14.01 -17.90
N TYR A 282 -25.72 -15.15 -17.97
CA TYR A 282 -24.30 -15.26 -17.66
C TYR A 282 -23.39 -14.48 -18.62
N LYS A 283 -23.77 -14.34 -19.90
CA LYS A 283 -22.99 -13.56 -20.88
C LYS A 283 -22.98 -12.07 -20.51
N LEU A 284 -24.15 -11.52 -20.23
CA LEU A 284 -24.26 -10.12 -19.78
C LEU A 284 -23.55 -9.91 -18.44
N ALA A 285 -23.67 -10.85 -17.49
CA ALA A 285 -22.95 -10.76 -16.23
C ALA A 285 -21.42 -10.71 -16.42
N TYR A 286 -20.89 -11.52 -17.34
CA TYR A 286 -19.46 -11.53 -17.68
C TYR A 286 -19.00 -10.16 -18.22
N GLU A 287 -19.76 -9.59 -19.16
CA GLU A 287 -19.49 -8.28 -19.75
C GLU A 287 -19.50 -7.18 -18.68
N LEU A 288 -20.53 -7.15 -17.83
CA LEU A 288 -20.68 -6.16 -16.76
C LEU A 288 -19.55 -6.23 -15.73
N TYR A 289 -19.10 -7.43 -15.34
CA TYR A 289 -17.94 -7.56 -14.45
C TYR A 289 -16.64 -7.16 -15.13
N THR A 290 -16.50 -7.43 -16.44
CA THR A 290 -15.32 -7.01 -17.21
C THR A 290 -15.25 -5.49 -17.33
N GLU A 291 -16.37 -4.83 -17.60
CA GLU A 291 -16.47 -3.38 -17.57
C GLU A 291 -16.17 -2.82 -16.17
N ALA A 292 -16.68 -3.45 -15.11
CA ALA A 292 -16.41 -3.04 -13.73
C ALA A 292 -14.91 -3.07 -13.40
N LEU A 293 -14.19 -4.11 -13.84
CA LEU A 293 -12.74 -4.23 -13.66
C LEU A 293 -11.95 -3.12 -14.39
N GLY A 294 -12.52 -2.54 -15.44
CA GLY A 294 -11.93 -1.42 -16.18
C GLY A 294 -12.09 -0.05 -15.52
N ILE A 295 -12.98 0.11 -14.53
CA ILE A 295 -13.29 1.42 -13.91
C ILE A 295 -12.15 1.90 -13.02
N ASP A 296 -11.64 1.04 -12.15
CA ASP A 296 -10.45 1.33 -11.34
C ASP A 296 -9.59 0.08 -11.20
N PRO A 297 -8.57 -0.10 -12.07
CA PRO A 297 -7.65 -1.23 -12.00
C PRO A 297 -6.86 -1.29 -10.69
N ASN A 298 -6.76 -0.20 -9.94
CA ASN A 298 -5.97 -0.12 -8.72
C ASN A 298 -6.74 -0.54 -7.47
N ASN A 299 -8.06 -0.72 -7.56
CA ASN A 299 -8.87 -1.13 -6.42
C ASN A 299 -8.71 -2.63 -6.15
N ILE A 300 -7.65 -2.98 -5.42
CA ILE A 300 -7.25 -4.37 -5.13
C ILE A 300 -8.42 -5.19 -4.55
N LYS A 301 -9.04 -4.69 -3.47
CA LYS A 301 -10.09 -5.44 -2.73
C LYS A 301 -11.34 -5.65 -3.57
N THR A 302 -11.82 -4.61 -4.27
CA THR A 302 -13.03 -4.74 -5.09
C THR A 302 -12.73 -5.58 -6.34
N ASN A 303 -11.56 -5.43 -6.96
CA ASN A 303 -11.19 -6.20 -8.15
C ASN A 303 -11.03 -7.69 -7.84
N ALA A 304 -10.48 -8.07 -6.68
CA ALA A 304 -10.44 -9.48 -6.26
C ALA A 304 -11.85 -10.10 -6.19
N LYS A 305 -12.84 -9.36 -5.66
CA LYS A 305 -14.25 -9.79 -5.63
C LYS A 305 -14.86 -9.88 -7.03
N LEU A 306 -14.58 -8.91 -7.90
CA LEU A 306 -15.07 -8.91 -9.28
C LEU A 306 -14.50 -10.07 -10.09
N TYR A 307 -13.20 -10.35 -10.00
CA TYR A 307 -12.58 -11.52 -10.62
C TYR A 307 -13.21 -12.82 -10.11
N CYS A 308 -13.42 -12.99 -8.80
CA CYS A 308 -14.09 -14.18 -8.28
C CYS A 308 -15.54 -14.32 -8.76
N ASN A 309 -16.28 -13.21 -8.88
CA ASN A 309 -17.62 -13.21 -9.43
C ASN A 309 -17.61 -13.59 -10.92
N ARG A 310 -16.69 -13.04 -11.71
CA ARG A 310 -16.52 -13.36 -13.13
C ARG A 310 -16.05 -14.82 -13.34
N GLY A 311 -15.16 -15.33 -12.48
CA GLY A 311 -14.79 -16.74 -12.45
C GLY A 311 -15.98 -17.66 -12.16
N THR A 312 -16.89 -17.23 -11.27
CA THR A 312 -18.16 -17.96 -11.03
C THR A 312 -19.05 -17.96 -12.27
N VAL A 313 -19.12 -16.85 -13.01
CA VAL A 313 -19.82 -16.77 -14.30
C VAL A 313 -19.20 -17.74 -15.32
N ASN A 314 -17.87 -17.75 -15.46
CA ASN A 314 -17.15 -18.63 -16.37
C ASN A 314 -17.38 -20.12 -16.06
N SER A 315 -17.38 -20.50 -14.77
CA SER A 315 -17.75 -21.84 -14.33
C SER A 315 -19.17 -22.23 -14.76
N LYS A 316 -20.14 -21.32 -14.64
CA LYS A 316 -21.53 -21.54 -15.13
C LYS A 316 -21.61 -21.63 -16.66
N LEU A 317 -20.72 -20.97 -17.38
CA LEU A 317 -20.56 -21.07 -18.83
C LEU A 317 -19.76 -22.30 -19.29
N ARG A 318 -19.36 -23.18 -18.37
CA ARG A 318 -18.50 -24.36 -18.63
C ARG A 318 -17.10 -24.02 -19.17
N LYS A 319 -16.65 -22.78 -18.98
CA LYS A 319 -15.29 -22.32 -19.29
C LYS A 319 -14.43 -22.43 -18.03
N LEU A 320 -14.03 -23.66 -17.70
CA LEU A 320 -13.38 -23.94 -16.42
C LEU A 320 -11.96 -23.35 -16.34
N ASP A 321 -11.21 -23.34 -17.44
CA ASP A 321 -9.87 -22.75 -17.50
C ASP A 321 -9.91 -21.23 -17.25
N ASP A 322 -10.80 -20.51 -17.93
CA ASP A 322 -11.03 -19.07 -17.73
C ASP A 322 -11.48 -18.78 -16.27
N ALA A 323 -12.25 -19.69 -15.66
CA ALA A 323 -12.66 -19.57 -14.26
C ALA A 323 -11.48 -19.72 -13.29
N ILE A 324 -10.56 -20.66 -13.57
CA ILE A 324 -9.33 -20.85 -12.80
C ILE A 324 -8.42 -19.63 -12.93
N GLU A 325 -8.29 -19.07 -14.13
CA GLU A 325 -7.50 -17.86 -14.37
C GLU A 325 -8.05 -16.67 -13.59
N ASP A 326 -9.36 -16.42 -13.66
CA ASP A 326 -10.02 -15.35 -12.91
C ASP A 326 -9.85 -15.53 -11.40
N CYS A 327 -10.06 -16.73 -10.86
CA CYS A 327 -9.84 -16.97 -9.43
C CYS A 327 -8.36 -16.82 -9.05
N THR A 328 -7.43 -17.16 -9.94
CA THR A 328 -6.00 -16.96 -9.74
C THR A 328 -5.65 -15.48 -9.70
N ASN A 329 -6.23 -14.67 -10.57
CA ASN A 329 -6.07 -13.21 -10.54
C ASN A 329 -6.67 -12.60 -9.27
N ALA A 330 -7.82 -13.10 -8.80
CA ALA A 330 -8.40 -12.69 -7.52
C ALA A 330 -7.45 -12.97 -6.34
N VAL A 331 -6.88 -14.17 -6.28
CA VAL A 331 -5.92 -14.59 -5.24
C VAL A 331 -4.60 -13.81 -5.30
N LYS A 332 -4.11 -13.47 -6.50
CA LYS A 332 -2.91 -12.63 -6.67
C LYS A 332 -3.11 -11.22 -6.12
N LEU A 333 -4.33 -10.68 -6.23
CA LEU A 333 -4.67 -9.36 -5.70
C LEU A 333 -4.91 -9.39 -4.20
N ASP A 334 -5.69 -10.36 -3.72
CA ASP A 334 -6.02 -10.52 -2.30
C ASP A 334 -5.83 -11.99 -1.89
N ASP A 335 -4.69 -12.26 -1.27
CA ASP A 335 -4.33 -13.62 -0.83
C ASP A 335 -5.13 -14.09 0.38
N THR A 336 -5.85 -13.18 1.05
CA THR A 336 -6.76 -13.43 2.18
C THR A 336 -8.18 -13.74 1.71
N TYR A 337 -8.45 -13.61 0.40
CA TYR A 337 -9.80 -13.79 -0.14
C TYR A 337 -10.18 -15.25 -0.33
N ILE A 338 -10.57 -15.90 0.77
CA ILE A 338 -10.90 -17.33 0.87
C ILE A 338 -11.89 -17.82 -0.18
N LYS A 339 -12.90 -17.01 -0.53
CA LYS A 339 -13.90 -17.37 -1.54
C LYS A 339 -13.29 -17.66 -2.90
N ALA A 340 -12.21 -16.97 -3.29
CA ALA A 340 -11.52 -17.24 -4.55
C ALA A 340 -10.81 -18.60 -4.53
N TYR A 341 -10.17 -18.98 -3.41
CA TYR A 341 -9.58 -20.31 -3.25
C TYR A 341 -10.64 -21.42 -3.31
N LEU A 342 -11.75 -21.27 -2.59
CA LEU A 342 -12.85 -22.24 -2.63
C LEU A 342 -13.38 -22.45 -4.07
N ARG A 343 -13.54 -21.35 -4.82
CA ARG A 343 -13.98 -21.41 -6.22
C ARG A 343 -12.95 -22.05 -7.13
N ARG A 344 -11.68 -21.68 -6.99
CA ARG A 344 -10.59 -22.26 -7.80
C ARG A 344 -10.41 -23.75 -7.51
N ALA A 345 -10.43 -24.14 -6.24
CA ALA A 345 -10.35 -25.55 -5.83
C ALA A 345 -11.48 -26.39 -6.42
N GLN A 346 -12.71 -25.86 -6.44
CA GLN A 346 -13.82 -26.53 -7.11
C GLN A 346 -13.58 -26.67 -8.62
N CYS A 347 -13.08 -25.63 -9.29
CA CYS A 347 -12.76 -25.71 -10.71
C CYS A 347 -11.62 -26.71 -10.99
N TYR A 348 -10.64 -26.83 -10.09
CA TYR A 348 -9.60 -27.84 -10.16
C TYR A 348 -10.15 -29.27 -9.99
N LEU A 349 -11.11 -29.49 -9.09
CA LEU A 349 -11.81 -30.78 -9.01
C LEU A 349 -12.56 -31.10 -10.31
N ASP A 350 -13.26 -30.11 -10.87
CA ASP A 350 -14.03 -30.28 -12.11
C ASP A 350 -13.14 -30.51 -13.35
N THR A 351 -11.86 -30.11 -13.29
CA THR A 351 -10.85 -30.32 -14.34
C THR A 351 -9.87 -31.47 -14.01
N GLU A 352 -10.15 -32.25 -12.96
CA GLU A 352 -9.36 -33.40 -12.50
C GLU A 352 -7.92 -33.05 -12.05
N GLN A 353 -7.67 -31.78 -11.73
CA GLN A 353 -6.41 -31.28 -11.14
C GLN A 353 -6.46 -31.42 -9.61
N TYR A 354 -6.47 -32.66 -9.13
CA TYR A 354 -6.77 -32.97 -7.73
C TYR A 354 -5.70 -32.47 -6.75
N GLU A 355 -4.42 -32.48 -7.13
CA GLU A 355 -3.32 -31.95 -6.31
C GLU A 355 -3.46 -30.45 -6.04
N GLU A 356 -3.80 -29.67 -7.06
CA GLU A 356 -4.08 -28.24 -6.99
C GLU A 356 -5.29 -27.97 -6.08
N ALA A 357 -6.37 -28.73 -6.26
CA ALA A 357 -7.57 -28.62 -5.44
C ALA A 357 -7.29 -28.86 -3.95
N VAL A 358 -6.53 -29.91 -3.62
CA VAL A 358 -6.14 -30.21 -2.23
C VAL A 358 -5.31 -29.07 -1.64
N ARG A 359 -4.35 -28.50 -2.38
CA ARG A 359 -3.54 -27.37 -1.92
C ARG A 359 -4.39 -26.14 -1.57
N ASP A 360 -5.35 -25.79 -2.44
CA ASP A 360 -6.24 -24.65 -2.17
C ASP A 360 -7.17 -24.91 -0.98
N TYR A 361 -7.79 -26.10 -0.88
CA TYR A 361 -8.63 -26.44 0.28
C TYR A 361 -7.84 -26.53 1.58
N GLU A 362 -6.58 -26.97 1.54
CA GLU A 362 -5.70 -27.00 2.69
C GLU A 362 -5.41 -25.58 3.18
N LYS A 363 -5.08 -24.65 2.27
CA LYS A 363 -4.92 -23.23 2.62
C LYS A 363 -6.19 -22.64 3.24
N VAL A 364 -7.35 -22.97 2.68
CA VAL A 364 -8.65 -22.54 3.22
C VAL A 364 -8.87 -23.09 4.63
N TYR A 365 -8.61 -24.37 4.87
CA TYR A 365 -8.78 -24.98 6.19
C TYR A 365 -7.78 -24.47 7.23
N GLN A 366 -6.53 -24.19 6.81
CA GLN A 366 -5.52 -23.60 7.69
C GLN A 366 -5.91 -22.19 8.14
N THR A 367 -6.56 -21.42 7.26
CA THR A 367 -7.04 -20.06 7.56
C THR A 367 -8.34 -20.09 8.38
N GLU A 368 -9.32 -20.88 7.96
CA GLU A 368 -10.62 -21.03 8.59
C GLU A 368 -10.89 -22.51 8.94
N LYS A 369 -10.65 -22.87 10.20
CA LYS A 369 -10.76 -24.25 10.72
C LYS A 369 -12.21 -24.69 10.96
N THR A 370 -13.09 -24.52 9.97
CA THR A 370 -14.51 -24.91 10.07
C THR A 370 -14.70 -26.39 9.74
N LYS A 371 -15.80 -26.97 10.24
CA LYS A 371 -16.18 -28.37 9.92
C LYS A 371 -16.45 -28.54 8.41
N GLU A 372 -17.05 -27.53 7.78
CA GLU A 372 -17.33 -27.53 6.34
C GLU A 372 -16.03 -27.58 5.53
N HIS A 373 -15.06 -26.73 5.85
CA HIS A 373 -13.77 -26.70 5.12
C HIS A 373 -12.98 -27.99 5.32
N LYS A 374 -13.03 -28.57 6.52
CA LYS A 374 -12.45 -29.90 6.76
C LYS A 374 -13.08 -30.96 5.87
N GLN A 375 -14.40 -30.93 5.69
CA GLN A 375 -15.10 -31.88 4.82
C GLN A 375 -14.72 -31.68 3.35
N LEU A 376 -14.64 -30.45 2.88
CA LEU A 376 -14.20 -30.15 1.51
C LEU A 376 -12.77 -30.65 1.25
N LEU A 377 -11.85 -30.41 2.18
CA LEU A 377 -10.49 -30.93 2.11
C LEU A 377 -10.47 -32.47 2.09
N LYS A 378 -11.24 -33.13 2.96
CA LYS A 378 -11.32 -34.60 2.99
C LYS A 378 -11.88 -35.16 1.68
N ASN A 379 -12.90 -34.51 1.11
CA ASN A 379 -13.47 -34.90 -0.18
C ASN A 379 -12.43 -34.77 -1.30
N ALA A 380 -11.71 -33.65 -1.38
CA ALA A 380 -10.67 -33.45 -2.38
C ALA A 380 -9.51 -34.46 -2.23
N GLN A 381 -9.10 -34.78 -1.00
CA GLN A 381 -8.11 -35.82 -0.73
C GLN A 381 -8.60 -37.21 -1.13
N LEU A 382 -9.89 -37.51 -0.95
CA LEU A 382 -10.48 -38.76 -1.40
C LEU A 382 -10.46 -38.87 -2.93
N GLU A 383 -10.83 -37.81 -3.64
CA GLU A 383 -10.75 -37.78 -5.12
C GLU A 383 -9.31 -37.92 -5.62
N LEU A 384 -8.34 -37.28 -4.96
CA LEU A 384 -6.92 -37.47 -5.24
C LEU A 384 -6.45 -38.93 -5.01
N LYS A 385 -6.96 -39.59 -3.96
CA LYS A 385 -6.68 -41.01 -3.73
C LYS A 385 -7.32 -41.90 -4.80
N LYS A 386 -8.54 -41.58 -5.24
CA LYS A 386 -9.23 -42.29 -6.33
C LYS A 386 -8.48 -42.15 -7.65
N SER A 387 -7.99 -40.97 -8.01
CA SER A 387 -7.25 -40.75 -9.25
C SER A 387 -5.90 -41.47 -9.27
N LYS A 388 -5.26 -41.61 -8.10
CA LYS A 388 -4.02 -42.39 -7.92
C LYS A 388 -4.24 -43.88 -7.68
N ARG A 389 -5.50 -44.33 -7.63
CA ARG A 389 -5.84 -45.72 -7.32
C ARG A 389 -5.39 -46.63 -8.46
N LYS A 390 -4.54 -47.59 -8.13
CA LYS A 390 -4.08 -48.61 -9.07
C LYS A 390 -5.24 -49.52 -9.47
N ASP A 391 -5.35 -49.83 -10.75
CA ASP A 391 -6.28 -50.86 -11.24
C ASP A 391 -5.62 -52.25 -11.14
N TYR A 392 -5.91 -52.98 -10.05
CA TYR A 392 -5.34 -54.30 -9.80
C TYR A 392 -5.74 -55.36 -10.85
N TYR A 393 -6.94 -55.24 -11.45
CA TYR A 393 -7.38 -56.16 -12.50
C TYR A 393 -6.52 -55.98 -13.76
N LYS A 394 -6.23 -54.73 -14.13
CA LYS A 394 -5.33 -54.40 -15.24
C LYS A 394 -3.88 -54.81 -14.95
N ILE A 395 -3.42 -54.69 -13.70
CA ILE A 395 -2.08 -55.12 -13.25
C ILE A 395 -1.92 -56.65 -13.33
N LEU A 396 -2.96 -57.44 -13.13
CA LEU A 396 -2.91 -58.90 -13.36
C LEU A 396 -3.27 -59.30 -14.79
N GLY A 397 -3.96 -58.43 -15.53
CA GLY A 397 -4.47 -58.71 -16.87
C GLY A 397 -5.65 -59.68 -16.87
N VAL A 398 -6.52 -59.54 -15.88
CA VAL A 398 -7.73 -60.35 -15.73
C VAL A 398 -8.96 -59.45 -15.74
N ASP A 399 -10.10 -59.99 -16.16
CA ASP A 399 -11.37 -59.28 -16.11
C ASP A 399 -11.86 -59.10 -14.66
N LYS A 400 -12.72 -58.11 -14.41
CA LYS A 400 -13.32 -57.88 -13.09
C LYS A 400 -14.10 -59.08 -12.58
N ASN A 401 -14.71 -59.85 -13.49
CA ASN A 401 -15.47 -61.06 -13.19
C ASN A 401 -14.60 -62.32 -13.10
N ALA A 402 -13.27 -62.20 -13.15
CA ALA A 402 -12.37 -63.35 -13.09
C ALA A 402 -12.55 -64.15 -11.79
N SER A 403 -12.57 -65.47 -11.97
CA SER A 403 -12.60 -66.46 -10.89
C SER A 403 -11.29 -66.46 -10.11
N GLU A 404 -11.32 -67.01 -8.89
CA GLU A 404 -10.13 -67.08 -8.03
C GLU A 404 -8.98 -67.87 -8.68
N ASP A 405 -9.30 -68.91 -9.45
CA ASP A 405 -8.32 -69.73 -10.17
C ASP A 405 -7.67 -68.98 -11.34
N GLU A 406 -8.44 -68.14 -12.05
CA GLU A 406 -7.93 -67.27 -13.10
C GLU A 406 -6.98 -66.21 -12.53
N ILE A 407 -7.34 -65.62 -11.38
CA ILE A 407 -6.50 -64.66 -10.65
C ILE A 407 -5.18 -65.33 -10.23
N LYS A 408 -5.23 -66.55 -9.66
CA LYS A 408 -4.03 -67.34 -9.29
C LYS A 408 -3.17 -67.69 -10.51
N LYS A 409 -3.80 -68.08 -11.63
CA LYS A 409 -3.09 -68.41 -12.88
C LYS A 409 -2.43 -67.18 -13.49
N ALA A 410 -3.10 -66.03 -13.48
CA ALA A 410 -2.57 -64.76 -13.96
C ALA A 410 -1.41 -64.27 -13.09
N TYR A 411 -1.54 -64.35 -11.75
CA TYR A 411 -0.45 -64.05 -10.82
C TYR A 411 0.76 -64.94 -11.09
N ARG A 412 0.61 -66.26 -11.19
CA ARG A 412 1.72 -67.17 -11.51
C ARG A 412 2.48 -66.73 -12.76
N LYS A 413 1.74 -66.44 -13.83
CA LYS A 413 2.31 -66.03 -15.12
C LYS A 413 3.05 -64.70 -14.99
N ARG A 414 2.45 -63.67 -14.38
CA ARG A 414 3.05 -62.33 -14.25
C ARG A 414 4.19 -62.28 -13.24
N ALA A 415 4.06 -62.95 -12.11
CA ALA A 415 5.11 -63.05 -11.10
C ALA A 415 6.36 -63.74 -11.68
N LEU A 416 6.19 -64.84 -12.44
CA LEU A 416 7.30 -65.47 -13.14
C LEU A 416 7.92 -64.60 -14.26
N MET A 417 7.15 -63.69 -14.87
CA MET A 417 7.68 -62.77 -15.89
C MET A 417 8.53 -61.66 -15.28
N HIS A 418 8.09 -61.09 -14.16
CA HIS A 418 8.74 -59.94 -13.52
C HIS A 418 9.70 -60.33 -12.37
N HIS A 419 9.89 -61.62 -12.09
CA HIS A 419 10.73 -62.07 -10.97
C HIS A 419 12.21 -61.66 -11.18
N PRO A 420 12.86 -61.02 -10.18
CA PRO A 420 14.23 -60.49 -10.31
C PRO A 420 15.29 -61.59 -10.53
N GLY A 421 14.98 -62.85 -10.22
CA GLY A 421 15.86 -64.02 -10.40
C GLY A 421 15.76 -64.76 -11.74
N ARG A 422 15.04 -64.25 -12.77
CA ARG A 422 15.15 -64.83 -14.13
C ARG A 422 16.49 -64.43 -14.76
N ALA A 423 17.51 -65.25 -14.52
CA ALA A 423 18.89 -65.05 -14.96
C ALA A 423 19.08 -64.94 -16.49
N ASP A 424 18.11 -65.38 -17.30
CA ASP A 424 18.34 -65.60 -18.74
C ASP A 424 17.90 -64.42 -19.62
N ARG A 425 17.08 -63.48 -19.11
CA ARG A 425 16.57 -62.32 -19.88
C ARG A 425 16.99 -60.94 -19.36
N HIS A 426 17.38 -60.83 -18.09
CA HIS A 426 17.69 -59.54 -17.45
C HIS A 426 19.07 -59.49 -16.78
N SER A 427 19.91 -60.52 -16.93
CA SER A 427 21.29 -60.56 -16.41
C SER A 427 22.22 -59.52 -17.03
N GLY A 428 21.88 -58.98 -18.21
CA GLY A 428 22.56 -57.85 -18.85
C GLY A 428 21.77 -56.54 -18.87
N ALA A 429 20.63 -56.46 -18.17
CA ALA A 429 19.78 -55.27 -18.18
C ALA A 429 20.37 -54.16 -17.29
N SER A 430 20.17 -52.89 -17.66
CA SER A 430 20.64 -51.76 -16.86
C SER A 430 19.98 -51.75 -15.47
N ALA A 431 20.64 -51.11 -14.49
CA ALA A 431 20.10 -50.97 -13.14
C ALA A 431 18.70 -50.33 -13.10
N GLU A 432 18.37 -49.48 -14.06
CA GLU A 432 17.05 -48.87 -14.21
C GLU A 432 15.98 -49.90 -14.61
N VAL A 433 16.29 -50.78 -15.57
CA VAL A 433 15.37 -51.84 -16.02
C VAL A 433 15.12 -52.86 -14.89
N GLN A 434 16.16 -53.24 -14.14
CA GLN A 434 16.01 -54.13 -12.99
C GLN A 434 15.09 -53.52 -11.93
N LYS A 435 15.27 -52.23 -11.63
CA LYS A 435 14.41 -51.50 -10.69
C LYS A 435 12.96 -51.39 -11.15
N GLU A 436 12.72 -51.22 -12.45
CA GLU A 436 11.36 -51.22 -13.01
C GLU A 436 10.69 -52.59 -12.93
N GLU A 437 11.42 -53.67 -13.23
CA GLU A 437 10.89 -55.03 -13.15
C GLU A 437 10.60 -55.43 -11.70
N GLU A 438 11.47 -55.07 -10.75
CA GLU A 438 11.19 -55.21 -9.32
C GLU A 438 9.93 -54.45 -8.89
N LYS A 439 9.73 -53.23 -9.41
CA LYS A 439 8.52 -52.44 -9.13
C LYS A 439 7.27 -53.15 -9.67
N LYS A 440 7.31 -53.65 -10.91
CA LYS A 440 6.20 -54.42 -11.50
C LYS A 440 5.93 -55.70 -10.72
N PHE A 441 6.96 -56.40 -10.26
CA PHE A 441 6.82 -57.60 -9.44
C PHE A 441 6.10 -57.31 -8.12
N LYS A 442 6.49 -56.22 -7.44
CA LYS A 442 5.79 -55.75 -6.22
C LYS A 442 4.32 -55.43 -6.52
N GLU A 443 4.05 -54.67 -7.57
CA GLU A 443 2.67 -54.31 -7.96
C GLU A 443 1.80 -55.55 -8.29
N VAL A 444 2.37 -56.56 -8.95
CA VAL A 444 1.69 -57.83 -9.24
C VAL A 444 1.37 -58.60 -7.97
N GLY A 445 2.29 -58.63 -6.99
CA GLY A 445 2.03 -59.25 -5.70
C GLY A 445 0.99 -58.49 -4.86
N GLU A 446 1.00 -57.15 -4.90
CA GLU A 446 -0.01 -56.31 -4.24
C GLU A 446 -1.39 -56.62 -4.82
N ALA A 447 -1.50 -56.60 -6.16
CA ALA A 447 -2.74 -56.90 -6.87
C ALA A 447 -3.28 -58.28 -6.53
N PHE A 448 -2.42 -59.30 -6.50
CA PHE A 448 -2.83 -60.65 -6.12
C PHE A 448 -3.35 -60.71 -4.67
N THR A 449 -2.65 -60.08 -3.72
CA THR A 449 -3.03 -60.07 -2.29
C THR A 449 -4.43 -59.48 -2.06
N ILE A 450 -4.78 -58.44 -2.81
CA ILE A 450 -6.09 -57.80 -2.73
C ILE A 450 -7.16 -58.63 -3.43
N LEU A 451 -6.88 -59.14 -4.64
CA LEU A 451 -7.87 -59.84 -5.46
C LEU A 451 -8.07 -61.31 -5.10
N SER A 452 -7.11 -61.96 -4.43
CA SER A 452 -7.23 -63.37 -4.03
C SER A 452 -8.06 -63.59 -2.77
N ASP A 453 -8.15 -62.59 -1.89
CA ASP A 453 -8.96 -62.67 -0.67
C ASP A 453 -10.38 -62.12 -0.96
N PRO A 454 -11.44 -62.93 -0.83
CA PRO A 454 -12.82 -62.49 -1.12
C PRO A 454 -13.25 -61.23 -0.36
N LYS A 455 -12.80 -61.05 0.89
CA LYS A 455 -13.15 -59.87 1.69
C LYS A 455 -12.43 -58.62 1.18
N LYS A 456 -11.14 -58.74 0.86
CA LYS A 456 -10.34 -57.63 0.32
C LYS A 456 -10.79 -57.26 -1.10
N LYS A 457 -11.08 -58.27 -1.94
CA LYS A 457 -11.66 -58.08 -3.27
C LYS A 457 -12.98 -57.32 -3.19
N THR A 458 -13.88 -57.73 -2.29
CA THR A 458 -15.17 -57.03 -2.09
C THR A 458 -14.98 -55.58 -1.62
N ARG A 459 -14.05 -55.33 -0.69
CA ARG A 459 -13.72 -53.95 -0.23
C ARG A 459 -13.13 -53.09 -1.34
N TYR A 460 -12.26 -53.67 -2.18
CA TYR A 460 -11.70 -53.01 -3.34
C TYR A 460 -12.79 -52.73 -4.39
N ASP A 461 -13.62 -53.71 -4.72
CA ASP A 461 -14.70 -53.54 -5.69
C ASP A 461 -15.76 -52.52 -5.25
N SER A 462 -16.00 -52.39 -3.94
CA SER A 462 -16.92 -51.40 -3.35
C SER A 462 -16.30 -50.02 -3.11
N GLY A 463 -14.97 -49.89 -3.20
CA GLY A 463 -14.23 -48.64 -2.93
C GLY A 463 -14.06 -48.29 -1.44
N GLN A 464 -14.48 -49.18 -0.53
CA GLN A 464 -14.37 -49.02 0.92
C GLN A 464 -12.91 -49.09 1.43
N ASP A 465 -11.98 -49.56 0.59
CA ASP A 465 -10.54 -49.51 0.85
C ASP A 465 -9.99 -48.08 0.94
N LEU A 466 -10.72 -47.08 0.45
CA LEU A 466 -10.31 -45.67 0.46
C LEU A 466 -10.76 -44.90 1.72
N ASP A 467 -11.73 -45.43 2.46
CA ASP A 467 -12.40 -44.75 3.60
C ASP A 467 -11.70 -44.97 4.95
N GLU A 468 -10.92 -46.03 5.11
CA GLU A 468 -10.16 -46.29 6.35
C GLU A 468 -8.86 -45.46 6.37
N GLU A 469 -8.85 -44.43 7.23
CA GLU A 469 -7.64 -43.72 7.68
C GLU A 469 -6.68 -44.71 8.37
N GLY A 470 -5.90 -45.45 7.58
CA GLY A 470 -4.82 -46.30 8.11
C GLY A 470 -4.88 -47.78 7.76
N MET A 471 -5.12 -48.13 6.50
CA MET A 471 -4.45 -49.33 5.97
C MET A 471 -2.96 -49.03 5.82
N ASN A 472 -2.27 -48.95 6.96
CA ASN A 472 -0.86 -49.25 7.04
C ASN A 472 -0.76 -50.70 6.54
N MET A 473 -0.46 -50.85 5.25
CA MET A 473 -0.13 -52.12 4.63
C MET A 473 1.13 -52.61 5.34
N GLY A 474 0.96 -53.27 6.49
CA GLY A 474 2.03 -53.87 7.24
C GLY A 474 2.89 -54.68 6.29
N ASP A 475 4.21 -54.41 6.31
CA ASP A 475 5.26 -54.93 5.43
C ASP A 475 4.78 -55.95 4.40
N PHE A 476 4.34 -55.44 3.25
CA PHE A 476 4.07 -56.23 2.07
C PHE A 476 5.40 -56.77 1.52
N ASP A 477 5.67 -58.06 1.74
CA ASP A 477 6.83 -58.74 1.17
C ASP A 477 6.42 -59.65 -0.01
N ALA A 478 6.50 -59.10 -1.23
CA ALA A 478 6.23 -59.80 -2.47
C ALA A 478 7.04 -61.10 -2.64
N ASN A 479 8.26 -61.13 -2.08
CA ASN A 479 9.13 -62.31 -2.16
C ASN A 479 8.65 -63.43 -1.24
N ASN A 480 8.09 -63.10 -0.06
CA ASN A 480 7.51 -64.12 0.83
C ASN A 480 6.25 -64.74 0.23
N ILE A 481 5.41 -63.95 -0.44
CA ILE A 481 4.23 -64.48 -1.15
C ILE A 481 4.66 -65.39 -2.29
N PHE A 482 5.66 -64.97 -3.08
CA PHE A 482 6.20 -65.79 -4.15
C PHE A 482 6.79 -67.11 -3.62
N LYS A 483 7.58 -67.06 -2.54
CA LYS A 483 8.12 -68.26 -1.87
C LYS A 483 7.03 -69.16 -1.29
N ALA A 484 6.00 -68.61 -0.65
CA ALA A 484 4.89 -69.40 -0.12
C ALA A 484 4.07 -70.06 -1.24
N PHE A 485 3.93 -69.37 -2.37
CA PHE A 485 3.13 -69.82 -3.50
C PHE A 485 3.88 -70.80 -4.43
N PHE A 486 5.21 -70.67 -4.55
CA PHE A 486 6.07 -71.50 -5.42
C PHE A 486 7.00 -72.47 -4.66
N GLY A 487 7.14 -72.36 -3.34
CA GLY A 487 8.10 -73.11 -2.51
C GLY A 487 7.48 -74.10 -1.52
N GLY A 488 6.16 -74.29 -1.51
CA GLY A 488 5.49 -75.33 -0.70
C GLY A 488 5.63 -76.74 -1.30
N PRO A 489 5.49 -77.82 -0.50
CA PRO A 489 5.74 -79.23 -0.90
C PRO A 489 4.67 -79.84 -1.82
N GLY A 490 4.08 -79.03 -2.70
CA GLY A 490 3.11 -79.40 -3.73
C GLY A 490 3.43 -78.81 -5.10
N GLY A 491 4.71 -78.53 -5.37
CA GLY A 491 5.20 -78.09 -6.68
C GLY A 491 4.84 -79.11 -7.75
N PHE A 492 3.76 -78.85 -8.49
CA PHE A 492 3.39 -79.63 -9.67
C PHE A 492 4.42 -79.39 -10.77
N SER A 493 5.22 -80.42 -11.06
CA SER A 493 6.03 -80.50 -12.28
C SER A 493 5.14 -80.31 -13.50
N PHE A 494 5.53 -79.36 -14.35
CA PHE A 494 4.93 -79.20 -15.65
C PHE A 494 5.53 -80.24 -16.59
N GLU A 495 4.79 -81.31 -16.86
CA GLU A 495 5.12 -82.27 -17.92
C GLU A 495 4.79 -81.62 -19.27
N ALA A 496 5.67 -80.71 -19.71
CA ALA A 496 5.70 -80.26 -21.09
C ALA A 496 6.35 -81.36 -21.93
N SER A 497 5.58 -82.00 -22.79
CA SER A 497 6.09 -82.89 -23.83
C SER A 497 7.05 -82.13 -24.75
N GLY A 498 8.35 -82.28 -24.52
CA GLY A 498 9.45 -81.73 -25.32
C GLY A 498 10.81 -82.11 -24.70
N PRO A 499 11.81 -82.56 -25.48
CA PRO A 499 12.98 -83.25 -24.93
C PRO A 499 13.96 -82.26 -24.30
N GLY A 500 14.11 -82.29 -22.98
CA GLY A 500 15.07 -81.45 -22.28
C GLY A 500 15.01 -81.65 -20.77
N ASN A 501 15.65 -82.73 -20.29
CA ASN A 501 15.75 -83.08 -18.89
C ASN A 501 16.69 -82.10 -18.17
N PHE A 502 16.17 -81.21 -17.31
CA PHE A 502 16.98 -80.36 -16.43
C PHE A 502 16.66 -80.65 -14.96
N PHE A 503 17.60 -81.30 -14.29
CA PHE A 503 17.64 -81.46 -12.83
C PHE A 503 18.36 -80.23 -12.23
N PHE A 504 17.77 -79.61 -11.20
CA PHE A 504 18.47 -78.61 -10.39
C PHE A 504 18.86 -79.22 -9.05
N GLN A 505 20.16 -79.19 -8.74
CA GLN A 505 20.72 -79.49 -7.43
C GLN A 505 21.15 -78.17 -6.79
N PHE A 506 20.57 -77.82 -5.65
CA PHE A 506 20.98 -76.66 -4.85
C PHE A 506 22.18 -77.05 -3.99
N GLY A 507 23.25 -76.26 -4.10
CA GLY A 507 24.38 -76.22 -3.17
C GLY A 507 24.39 -74.92 -2.40
#